data_AF-A0A8S0R9F6-F1
#
_entry.id   AF-A0A8S0R9F6-F1
#
_cell.length_a   1.000
_cell.length_b   1.000
_cell.length_c   1.000
_cell.angle_alpha   90.00
_cell.angle_beta   90.00
_cell.angle_gamma   90.00
#
_symmetry.space_group_name_H-M   'P 1'
#
loop_
_entity.id
_entity.type
_entity.pdbx_description
1 polymer ?
#
loop_
_entity_poly.entity_id
_entity_poly.type
_entity_poly.pdbx_seq_one_letter_code
_entity_poly.pdbx_strand_id
1 'polypeptide(L)'
;MEPVQQSQTINQHNASNTQGVKLNENSYGPFKEHNEVPKPCWKIPSFKEKQSSGYILFSLYNGPEHHASQIANAVVVARHLGAKLVLPDIRGTKLGEKRDFGEIYDVKKFVASLDGVVQVAKVKPAEISSVKATAVRVPDRVSKDFITATIKPIFSTNKNLRLATYFDALSMENSKETVDSNAYQCLAAFGSLKLQSDLLELVDSMIGTLRSMSQKMGGRFVAVDLRFDMLGKKRCHKNVVSSERCYNAEEIGEFLNKIGFHKETAVYLTQTGWHGRLDLLRDIFPNTFTKVMPALLVF
;
A
#
# COMPACT_ATOMS: atom_id res chain seq x y z
N MET A 1 -61.23 -19.21 -3.38
CA MET A 1 -60.82 -19.09 -4.79
C MET A 1 -60.14 -17.74 -4.94
N GLU A 2 -58.92 -17.77 -5.46
CA GLU A 2 -57.95 -16.66 -5.55
C GLU A 2 -58.51 -15.36 -6.13
N PRO A 3 -57.77 -14.26 -5.89
CA PRO A 3 -57.34 -13.48 -7.05
C PRO A 3 -55.83 -13.19 -7.05
N VAL A 4 -55.18 -13.75 -8.06
CA VAL A 4 -54.22 -13.15 -9.01
C VAL A 4 -53.26 -12.08 -8.45
N GLN A 5 -52.00 -12.50 -8.34
CA GLN A 5 -50.83 -11.67 -8.10
C GLN A 5 -50.33 -11.09 -9.44
N GLN A 6 -50.44 -9.78 -9.64
CA GLN A 6 -49.73 -9.05 -10.71
C GLN A 6 -48.51 -8.36 -10.12
N SER A 7 -47.33 -8.85 -10.52
CA SER A 7 -46.03 -8.25 -10.22
C SER A 7 -45.90 -6.88 -10.88
N GLN A 8 -45.62 -5.85 -10.08
CA GLN A 8 -45.12 -4.56 -10.56
C GLN A 8 -43.69 -4.37 -10.06
N THR A 9 -42.76 -4.44 -10.99
CA THR A 9 -41.33 -4.14 -10.81
C THR A 9 -41.16 -2.64 -10.61
N ILE A 10 -40.70 -2.23 -9.43
CA ILE A 10 -40.39 -0.82 -9.14
C ILE A 10 -38.98 -0.52 -9.66
N ASN A 11 -38.93 0.38 -10.63
CA ASN A 11 -37.72 0.92 -11.26
C ASN A 11 -36.87 1.71 -10.26
N GLN A 12 -35.59 1.39 -10.18
CA GLN A 12 -34.56 2.19 -9.52
C GLN A 12 -34.03 3.26 -10.49
N HIS A 13 -34.33 4.52 -10.20
CA HIS A 13 -33.66 5.75 -10.68
C HIS A 13 -32.87 6.32 -9.49
N ASN A 14 -31.66 6.88 -9.55
CA ASN A 14 -30.72 7.27 -10.59
C ASN A 14 -29.32 7.22 -9.96
N ALA A 15 -28.36 6.53 -10.58
CA ALA A 15 -26.94 6.71 -10.28
C ALA A 15 -26.38 7.83 -11.15
N SER A 16 -25.61 8.72 -10.54
CA SER A 16 -24.95 9.87 -11.16
C SER A 16 -24.17 9.47 -12.42
N ASN A 17 -24.42 10.20 -13.49
CA ASN A 17 -23.90 9.96 -14.83
C ASN A 17 -22.49 10.56 -14.96
N THR A 18 -21.46 9.88 -14.45
CA THR A 18 -20.08 10.12 -14.87
C THR A 18 -19.82 9.29 -16.11
N GLN A 19 -19.88 9.92 -17.29
CA GLN A 19 -19.44 9.31 -18.54
C GLN A 19 -17.94 9.02 -18.44
N GLY A 20 -17.61 7.81 -17.98
CA GLY A 20 -16.26 7.26 -18.08
C GLY A 20 -15.88 7.20 -19.55
N VAL A 21 -14.76 7.83 -19.90
CA VAL A 21 -14.15 7.74 -21.23
C VAL A 21 -13.94 6.26 -21.54
N LYS A 22 -14.73 5.70 -22.48
CA LYS A 22 -14.48 4.36 -23.03
C LYS A 22 -13.18 4.42 -23.81
N LEU A 23 -12.14 3.76 -23.30
CA LEU A 23 -10.84 3.68 -23.96
C LEU A 23 -10.99 2.74 -25.18
N ASN A 24 -10.51 3.18 -26.34
CA ASN A 24 -10.37 2.30 -27.50
C ASN A 24 -9.01 1.59 -27.36
N GLU A 25 -9.04 0.27 -27.16
CA GLU A 25 -7.89 -0.59 -26.85
C GLU A 25 -7.01 -0.84 -28.09
N ASN A 26 -6.39 0.21 -28.61
CA ASN A 26 -5.27 0.06 -29.55
C ASN A 26 -4.01 -0.34 -28.76
N SER A 27 -3.22 -1.33 -29.19
CA SER A 27 -2.02 -1.76 -28.46
C SER A 27 -0.93 -0.68 -28.49
N TYR A 28 -0.76 0.07 -27.40
CA TYR A 28 0.38 0.96 -27.21
C TYR A 28 1.26 0.42 -26.08
N GLY A 29 2.51 0.11 -26.40
CA GLY A 29 3.48 -0.47 -25.48
C GLY A 29 3.71 -1.98 -25.69
N PRO A 30 4.75 -2.55 -25.02
CA PRO A 30 5.23 -3.91 -25.28
C PRO A 30 4.48 -4.97 -24.45
N PHE A 31 3.66 -4.52 -23.49
CA PHE A 31 2.97 -5.40 -22.57
C PHE A 31 1.68 -5.89 -23.21
N LYS A 32 1.62 -7.19 -23.49
CA LYS A 32 0.36 -7.86 -23.82
C LYS A 32 -0.58 -7.72 -22.62
N GLU A 33 -1.82 -7.33 -22.86
CA GLU A 33 -2.87 -7.43 -21.85
C GLU A 33 -3.02 -8.90 -21.47
N HIS A 34 -2.40 -9.27 -20.34
CA HIS A 34 -2.73 -10.51 -19.69
C HIS A 34 -4.07 -10.29 -19.01
N ASN A 35 -5.14 -10.74 -19.65
CA ASN A 35 -6.51 -10.78 -19.10
C ASN A 35 -6.66 -11.64 -17.84
N GLU A 36 -5.56 -12.21 -17.34
CA GLU A 36 -5.54 -12.98 -16.10
C GLU A 36 -5.42 -12.03 -14.91
N VAL A 37 -6.54 -11.83 -14.22
CA VAL A 37 -6.56 -11.15 -12.92
C VAL A 37 -5.57 -11.87 -11.98
N PRO A 38 -4.56 -11.18 -11.41
CA PRO A 38 -3.60 -11.80 -10.52
C PRO A 38 -4.29 -12.52 -9.38
N LYS A 39 -3.95 -13.80 -9.18
CA LYS A 39 -4.49 -14.58 -8.05
C LYS A 39 -3.92 -14.01 -6.75
N PRO A 40 -4.75 -13.73 -5.72
CA PRO A 40 -4.26 -13.29 -4.43
C PRO A 40 -3.30 -14.31 -3.81
N CYS A 41 -2.23 -13.86 -3.14
CA CYS A 41 -1.36 -14.76 -2.37
C CYS A 41 -1.92 -15.17 -1.00
N TRP A 42 -3.23 -15.01 -0.79
CA TRP A 42 -3.92 -15.43 0.42
C TRP A 42 -5.20 -16.18 0.10
N LYS A 43 -5.62 -17.01 1.06
CA LYS A 43 -6.94 -17.63 1.10
C LYS A 43 -7.73 -17.01 2.23
N ILE A 44 -9.07 -17.02 2.13
CA ILE A 44 -9.95 -16.58 3.22
C ILE A 44 -9.78 -17.59 4.38
N PRO A 45 -9.27 -17.16 5.54
CA PRO A 45 -8.98 -18.11 6.60
C PRO A 45 -10.21 -18.44 7.43
N SER A 46 -10.34 -19.70 7.85
CA SER A 46 -11.27 -20.12 8.90
C SER A 46 -10.54 -20.11 10.23
N PHE A 47 -11.10 -19.43 11.24
CA PHE A 47 -10.54 -19.36 12.58
C PHE A 47 -10.48 -20.77 13.20
N LYS A 48 -9.32 -21.20 13.73
CA LYS A 48 -9.18 -22.52 14.38
C LYS A 48 -8.39 -22.53 15.68
N GLU A 49 -7.90 -21.40 16.19
CA GLU A 49 -7.03 -21.40 17.37
C GLU A 49 -7.68 -20.80 18.62
N LYS A 50 -7.36 -21.40 19.77
CA LYS A 50 -7.78 -20.90 21.09
C LYS A 50 -7.10 -19.56 21.36
N GLN A 51 -7.89 -18.57 21.73
CA GLN A 51 -7.41 -17.23 22.04
C GLN A 51 -6.67 -17.23 23.38
N SER A 52 -5.54 -16.53 23.42
CA SER A 52 -4.86 -16.19 24.67
C SER A 52 -5.36 -14.83 25.17
N SER A 53 -5.23 -14.57 26.46
CA SER A 53 -5.47 -13.24 27.01
C SER A 53 -4.25 -12.34 26.72
N GLY A 54 -4.44 -11.29 25.91
CA GLY A 54 -3.38 -10.32 25.62
C GLY A 54 -3.58 -9.52 24.34
N TYR A 55 -2.77 -8.47 24.20
CA TYR A 55 -2.89 -7.49 23.11
C TYR A 55 -1.54 -7.19 22.45
N ILE A 56 -1.57 -7.06 21.12
CA ILE A 56 -0.48 -6.53 20.30
C ILE A 56 -0.84 -5.12 19.87
N LEU A 57 0.00 -4.17 20.25
CA LEU A 57 -0.10 -2.75 19.90
C LEU A 57 1.04 -2.38 18.96
N PHE A 58 0.80 -1.42 18.08
CA PHE A 58 1.81 -0.88 17.17
C PHE A 58 1.37 0.48 16.66
N SER A 59 2.25 1.19 15.96
CA SER A 59 1.91 2.42 15.26
C SER A 59 2.54 2.40 13.87
N LEU A 60 1.83 3.00 12.92
CA LEU A 60 2.29 3.12 11.54
C LEU A 60 3.19 4.34 11.38
N TYR A 61 4.25 4.23 10.57
CA TYR A 61 5.14 5.35 10.25
C TYR A 61 5.93 5.07 8.97
N ASN A 62 6.61 6.10 8.46
CA ASN A 62 7.42 6.09 7.23
C ASN A 62 6.64 5.87 5.93
N GLY A 63 5.30 5.94 5.95
CA GLY A 63 4.47 5.97 4.75
C GLY A 63 3.89 4.62 4.34
N PRO A 64 3.03 4.60 3.30
CA PRO A 64 2.17 3.46 2.98
C PRO A 64 2.88 2.13 2.75
N GLU A 65 4.06 2.13 2.11
CA GLU A 65 4.82 0.90 1.88
C GLU A 65 5.32 0.27 3.19
N HIS A 66 5.73 1.12 4.13
CA HIS A 66 6.15 0.70 5.47
C HIS A 66 4.94 0.27 6.31
N HIS A 67 3.80 0.95 6.16
CA HIS A 67 2.56 0.59 6.85
C HIS A 67 2.14 -0.85 6.53
N ALA A 68 2.22 -1.27 5.26
CA ALA A 68 1.91 -2.63 4.84
C ALA A 68 2.79 -3.67 5.55
N SER A 69 4.11 -3.41 5.63
CA SER A 69 5.05 -4.27 6.36
C SER A 69 4.76 -4.33 7.86
N GLN A 70 4.52 -3.18 8.50
CA GLN A 70 4.20 -3.09 9.93
C GLN A 70 2.94 -3.86 10.29
N ILE A 71 1.90 -3.75 9.46
CA ILE A 71 0.64 -4.48 9.61
C ILE A 71 0.86 -5.97 9.42
N ALA A 72 1.60 -6.39 8.39
CA ALA A 72 1.90 -7.80 8.16
C ALA A 72 2.62 -8.45 9.35
N ASN A 73 3.62 -7.77 9.91
CA ASN A 73 4.31 -8.24 11.10
C ASN A 73 3.36 -8.32 12.31
N ALA A 74 2.58 -7.27 12.57
CA ALA A 74 1.70 -7.24 13.72
C ALA A 74 0.59 -8.31 13.65
N VAL A 75 0.01 -8.55 12.48
CA VAL A 75 -1.00 -9.59 12.25
C VAL A 75 -0.42 -10.98 12.51
N VAL A 76 0.76 -11.29 11.98
CA VAL A 76 1.35 -12.63 12.15
C VAL A 76 1.83 -12.87 13.58
N VAL A 77 2.40 -11.85 14.23
CA VAL A 77 2.74 -11.92 15.67
C VAL A 77 1.49 -12.17 16.50
N ALA A 78 0.43 -11.38 16.31
CA ALA A 78 -0.80 -11.52 17.07
C ALA A 78 -1.45 -12.88 16.85
N ARG A 79 -1.51 -13.34 15.59
CA ARG A 79 -2.03 -14.67 15.25
C ARG A 79 -1.24 -15.78 15.94
N HIS A 80 0.08 -15.80 15.79
CA HIS A 80 0.94 -16.87 16.33
C HIS A 80 0.90 -16.95 17.87
N LEU A 81 0.57 -15.84 18.54
CA LEU A 81 0.43 -15.77 19.99
C LEU A 81 -1.02 -15.95 20.47
N GLY A 82 -2.00 -16.04 19.56
CA GLY A 82 -3.42 -16.05 19.88
C GLY A 82 -3.93 -14.74 20.51
N ALA A 83 -3.21 -13.64 20.32
CA ALA A 83 -3.48 -12.33 20.92
C ALA A 83 -4.44 -11.49 20.06
N LYS A 84 -5.05 -10.47 20.67
CA LYS A 84 -5.85 -9.48 19.93
C LYS A 84 -4.96 -8.38 19.35
N LEU A 85 -5.25 -7.95 18.13
CA LEU A 85 -4.58 -6.83 17.49
C LEU A 85 -5.32 -5.53 17.85
N VAL A 86 -4.63 -4.55 18.42
CA VAL A 86 -5.23 -3.22 18.63
C VAL A 86 -5.11 -2.41 17.34
N LEU A 87 -6.19 -1.73 16.95
CA LEU A 87 -6.17 -0.81 15.80
C LEU A 87 -5.05 0.22 16.00
N PRO A 88 -4.11 0.37 15.04
CA PRO A 88 -2.96 1.24 15.24
C PRO A 88 -3.35 2.71 15.09
N ASP A 89 -2.49 3.58 15.59
CA ASP A 89 -2.41 5.00 15.22
C ASP A 89 -1.34 5.21 14.15
N ILE A 90 -1.44 6.31 13.41
CA ILE A 90 -0.42 6.74 12.42
C ILE A 90 0.40 7.85 13.05
N ARG A 91 1.73 7.67 13.13
CA ARG A 91 2.61 8.69 13.67
C ARG A 91 2.74 9.84 12.68
N GLY A 92 2.56 11.06 13.19
CA GLY A 92 2.82 12.28 12.44
C GLY A 92 4.31 12.55 12.27
N THR A 93 4.61 13.67 11.62
CA THR A 93 5.99 14.11 11.37
C THR A 93 6.64 14.67 12.63
N LYS A 94 5.84 15.25 13.53
CA LYS A 94 6.31 15.81 14.81
C LYS A 94 6.22 14.76 15.92
N LEU A 95 7.12 14.87 16.89
CA LEU A 95 7.11 14.00 18.06
C LEU A 95 5.79 14.18 18.84
N GLY A 96 5.13 13.06 19.14
CA GLY A 96 3.85 13.05 19.86
C GLY A 96 2.62 13.23 18.97
N GLU A 97 2.79 13.66 17.72
CA GLU A 97 1.71 13.77 16.74
C GLU A 97 1.22 12.38 16.34
N LYS A 98 -0.09 12.20 16.38
CA LYS A 98 -0.78 10.95 16.05
C LYS A 98 -2.04 11.28 15.26
N ARG A 99 -2.31 10.46 14.26
CA ARG A 99 -3.51 10.50 13.44
C ARG A 99 -4.24 9.18 13.58
N ASP A 100 -5.56 9.23 13.43
CA ASP A 100 -6.36 8.02 13.49
C ASP A 100 -6.14 7.19 12.22
N PHE A 101 -6.07 5.86 12.38
CA PHE A 101 -6.00 4.95 11.23
C PHE A 101 -7.15 5.18 10.25
N GLY A 102 -8.33 5.51 10.80
CA GLY A 102 -9.54 5.82 10.04
C GLY A 102 -9.46 7.06 9.16
N GLU A 103 -8.49 7.96 9.35
CA GLU A 103 -8.32 9.12 8.48
C GLU A 103 -7.73 8.74 7.10
N ILE A 104 -7.01 7.63 7.00
CA ILE A 104 -6.36 7.19 5.77
C ILE A 104 -6.99 5.89 5.26
N TYR A 105 -7.26 4.95 6.16
CA TYR A 105 -7.67 3.60 5.80
C TYR A 105 -9.09 3.27 6.29
N ASP A 106 -9.81 2.50 5.50
CA ASP A 106 -11.14 1.98 5.83
C ASP A 106 -11.05 0.94 6.97
N VAL A 107 -11.44 1.37 8.17
CA VAL A 107 -11.46 0.53 9.38
C VAL A 107 -12.38 -0.69 9.22
N LYS A 108 -13.52 -0.54 8.54
CA LYS A 108 -14.48 -1.65 8.37
C LYS A 108 -13.88 -2.72 7.47
N LYS A 109 -13.26 -2.30 6.35
CA LYS A 109 -12.54 -3.20 5.44
C LYS A 109 -11.39 -3.91 6.15
N PHE A 110 -10.60 -3.17 6.93
CA PHE A 110 -9.48 -3.74 7.68
C PHE A 110 -9.95 -4.84 8.65
N VAL A 111 -10.93 -4.55 9.50
CA VAL A 111 -11.48 -5.52 10.46
C VAL A 111 -12.10 -6.73 9.75
N ALA A 112 -12.91 -6.51 8.71
CA ALA A 112 -13.56 -7.59 7.98
C ALA A 112 -12.56 -8.50 7.25
N SER A 113 -11.49 -7.93 6.69
CA SER A 113 -10.47 -8.70 5.98
C SER A 113 -9.63 -9.62 6.88
N LEU A 114 -9.55 -9.29 8.18
CA LEU A 114 -8.80 -10.04 9.18
C LEU A 114 -9.70 -10.93 10.04
N ASP A 115 -11.00 -10.95 9.77
CA ASP A 115 -11.90 -11.90 10.39
C ASP A 115 -11.46 -13.33 10.06
N GLY A 116 -11.52 -14.22 11.04
CA GLY A 116 -10.93 -15.55 10.92
C GLY A 116 -9.38 -15.61 11.00
N VAL A 117 -8.70 -14.46 11.03
CA VAL A 117 -7.23 -14.37 11.13
C VAL A 117 -6.77 -13.97 12.52
N VAL A 118 -7.26 -12.81 12.97
CA VAL A 118 -6.93 -12.20 14.25
C VAL A 118 -8.09 -11.30 14.66
N GLN A 119 -8.43 -11.30 15.95
CA GLN A 119 -9.43 -10.36 16.46
C GLN A 119 -8.84 -8.95 16.53
N VAL A 120 -9.55 -7.99 15.96
CA VAL A 120 -9.15 -6.58 15.99
C VAL A 120 -9.96 -5.84 17.05
N ALA A 121 -9.27 -5.29 18.06
CA ALA A 121 -9.83 -4.38 19.03
C ALA A 121 -9.77 -2.95 18.47
N LYS A 122 -10.95 -2.38 18.15
CA LYS A 122 -11.08 -1.03 17.58
C LYS A 122 -10.64 0.07 18.55
N VAL A 123 -10.92 -0.13 19.83
CA VAL A 123 -10.54 0.77 20.90
C VAL A 123 -9.51 0.07 21.76
N LYS A 124 -8.51 0.82 22.17
CA LYS A 124 -7.52 0.36 23.11
C LYS A 124 -8.19 0.08 24.47
N PRO A 125 -8.03 -1.11 25.05
CA PRO A 125 -8.61 -1.42 26.36
C PRO A 125 -8.13 -0.42 27.42
N ALA A 126 -9.05 0.03 28.28
CA ALA A 126 -8.79 1.05 29.29
C ALA A 126 -7.68 0.64 30.29
N GLU A 127 -7.52 -0.67 30.50
CA GLU A 127 -6.51 -1.21 31.41
C GLU A 127 -5.07 -1.09 30.85
N ILE A 128 -4.93 -0.82 29.55
CA ILE A 128 -3.65 -0.84 28.83
C ILE A 128 -3.26 0.59 28.47
N SER A 129 -2.40 1.23 29.27
CA SER A 129 -1.70 2.45 28.85
C SER A 129 -0.50 2.10 27.94
N SER A 130 -0.09 3.01 27.05
CA SER A 130 1.01 2.75 26.11
C SER A 130 2.36 2.67 26.83
N VAL A 131 2.43 3.26 28.02
CA VAL A 131 3.56 3.18 28.95
C VAL A 131 3.64 1.81 29.62
N LYS A 132 2.51 1.10 29.79
CA LYS A 132 2.46 -0.23 30.41
C LYS A 132 2.78 -1.38 29.45
N ALA A 133 2.73 -1.17 28.13
CA ALA A 133 3.01 -2.23 27.16
C ALA A 133 4.52 -2.32 26.89
N THR A 134 5.11 -3.49 27.11
CA THR A 134 6.53 -3.73 26.86
C THR A 134 6.83 -3.62 25.37
N ALA A 135 7.75 -2.71 25.02
CA ALA A 135 8.12 -2.47 23.63
C ALA A 135 9.10 -3.54 23.13
N VAL A 136 8.82 -4.11 21.96
CA VAL A 136 9.65 -5.14 21.32
C VAL A 136 10.02 -4.68 19.91
N ARG A 137 11.32 -4.71 19.61
CA ARG A 137 11.83 -4.42 18.26
C ARG A 137 11.66 -5.64 17.38
N VAL A 138 11.15 -5.44 16.17
CA VAL A 138 10.95 -6.50 15.17
C VAL A 138 11.58 -6.11 13.83
N PRO A 139 12.14 -7.05 13.07
CA PRO A 139 12.69 -6.77 11.74
C PRO A 139 11.60 -6.37 10.75
N ASP A 140 11.98 -5.86 9.57
CA ASP A 140 11.06 -5.53 8.48
C ASP A 140 10.16 -6.72 8.10
N ARG A 141 10.69 -7.94 8.07
CA ARG A 141 9.89 -9.17 7.89
C ARG A 141 10.14 -10.12 9.04
N VAL A 142 9.12 -10.31 9.87
CA VAL A 142 9.20 -11.23 11.01
C VAL A 142 9.03 -12.68 10.55
N SER A 143 9.91 -13.58 11.02
CA SER A 143 9.79 -15.02 10.79
C SER A 143 9.10 -15.73 11.95
N LYS A 144 8.51 -16.90 11.71
CA LYS A 144 7.88 -17.73 12.75
C LYS A 144 8.87 -18.10 13.87
N ASP A 145 10.12 -18.34 13.52
CA ASP A 145 11.19 -18.68 14.45
C ASP A 145 11.55 -17.49 15.34
N PHE A 146 11.63 -16.28 14.77
CA PHE A 146 11.84 -15.06 15.55
C PHE A 146 10.69 -14.83 16.54
N ILE A 147 9.43 -15.06 16.12
CA ILE A 147 8.29 -14.94 17.03
C ILE A 147 8.41 -15.95 18.17
N THR A 148 8.76 -17.21 17.85
CA THR A 148 8.81 -18.29 18.83
C THR A 148 9.98 -18.14 19.82
N ALA A 149 11.16 -17.80 19.33
CA ALA A 149 12.38 -17.70 20.13
C ALA A 149 12.46 -16.38 20.91
N THR A 150 11.96 -15.28 20.35
CA THR A 150 12.16 -13.93 20.92
C THR A 150 10.88 -13.34 21.48
N ILE A 151 9.78 -13.34 20.73
CA ILE A 151 8.57 -12.60 21.13
C ILE A 151 7.72 -13.39 22.12
N LYS A 152 7.52 -14.69 21.89
CA LYS A 152 6.65 -15.56 22.68
C LYS A 152 7.05 -15.63 24.17
N PRO A 153 8.33 -15.72 24.55
CA PRO A 153 8.73 -15.69 25.96
C PRO A 153 8.35 -14.36 26.63
N ILE A 154 8.60 -13.23 25.96
CA ILE A 154 8.29 -11.89 26.48
C ILE A 154 6.77 -11.70 26.62
N PHE A 155 6.00 -12.16 25.64
CA PHE A 155 4.55 -12.11 25.65
C PHE A 155 3.94 -12.92 26.80
N SER A 156 4.53 -14.09 27.10
CA SER A 156 4.02 -14.97 28.15
C SER A 156 4.02 -14.29 29.53
N THR A 157 5.02 -13.45 29.80
CA THR A 157 5.17 -12.67 31.04
C THR A 157 4.34 -11.39 31.05
N ASN A 158 4.35 -10.62 29.96
CA ASN A 158 3.79 -9.26 29.94
C ASN A 158 2.32 -9.19 29.45
N LYS A 159 1.87 -10.20 28.69
CA LYS A 159 0.56 -10.29 27.98
C LYS A 159 0.27 -9.19 26.96
N ASN A 160 0.87 -8.02 27.07
CA ASN A 160 0.65 -6.87 26.20
C ASN A 160 1.99 -6.37 25.68
N LEU A 161 2.16 -6.40 24.35
CA LEU A 161 3.40 -5.96 23.70
C LEU A 161 3.13 -4.83 22.72
N ARG A 162 4.08 -3.92 22.63
CA ARG A 162 4.12 -2.88 21.59
C ARG A 162 5.21 -3.17 20.59
N LEU A 163 4.86 -3.44 19.34
CA LEU A 163 5.83 -3.71 18.30
C LEU A 163 6.37 -2.41 17.70
N ALA A 164 7.68 -2.39 17.48
CA ALA A 164 8.39 -1.34 16.77
C ALA A 164 9.23 -1.95 15.64
N THR A 165 8.76 -1.82 14.40
CA THR A 165 9.42 -2.38 13.21
C THR A 165 10.61 -1.54 12.79
N TYR A 166 11.83 -2.07 12.84
CA TYR A 166 12.97 -1.36 12.29
C TYR A 166 13.20 -1.80 10.84
N PHE A 167 13.43 -0.82 9.98
CA PHE A 167 13.71 -1.04 8.57
C PHE A 167 15.22 -0.92 8.38
N ASP A 168 15.92 -2.06 8.35
CA ASP A 168 17.34 -2.10 8.06
C ASP A 168 17.55 -1.88 6.55
N ALA A 169 18.49 -1.00 6.19
CA ALA A 169 18.87 -0.74 4.82
C ALA A 169 19.39 -2.01 4.10
N LEU A 170 20.00 -2.94 4.84
CA LEU A 170 20.59 -4.17 4.33
C LEU A 170 19.58 -5.32 4.14
N SER A 171 18.37 -5.19 4.72
CA SER A 171 17.33 -6.23 4.65
C SER A 171 16.74 -6.41 3.25
N MET A 172 16.86 -5.42 2.37
CA MET A 172 16.36 -5.51 0.99
C MET A 172 17.35 -6.20 0.04
N GLU A 173 18.63 -6.27 0.39
CA GLU A 173 19.71 -6.83 -0.45
C GLU A 173 19.92 -8.33 -0.19
N ASN A 174 19.61 -8.79 1.03
CA ASN A 174 19.89 -10.15 1.50
C ASN A 174 18.65 -11.01 1.70
N SER A 175 17.46 -10.59 1.24
CA SER A 175 16.33 -11.51 1.12
C SER A 175 16.58 -12.45 -0.06
N LYS A 176 17.59 -13.34 0.07
CA LYS A 176 17.53 -14.64 -0.57
C LYS A 176 16.15 -15.17 -0.21
N GLU A 177 15.33 -15.29 -1.23
CA GLU A 177 13.96 -15.76 -1.20
C GLU A 177 13.84 -17.08 -0.44
N THR A 178 13.74 -17.00 0.88
CA THR A 178 12.93 -17.95 1.64
C THR A 178 11.51 -17.38 1.60
N VAL A 179 10.93 -17.44 0.38
CA VAL A 179 9.54 -17.06 0.09
C VAL A 179 8.63 -18.13 0.69
N ASP A 180 8.61 -18.19 2.01
CA ASP A 180 7.43 -18.59 2.75
C ASP A 180 6.85 -17.29 3.34
N SER A 181 6.52 -16.34 2.46
CA SER A 181 5.59 -15.29 2.84
C SER A 181 4.26 -15.98 3.12
N ASN A 182 3.96 -16.13 4.40
CA ASN A 182 2.75 -16.82 4.82
C ASN A 182 1.53 -16.08 4.25
N ALA A 183 0.53 -16.81 3.78
CA ALA A 183 -0.73 -16.27 3.25
C ALA A 183 -1.32 -15.14 4.12
N TYR A 184 -1.11 -15.18 5.45
CA TYR A 184 -1.53 -14.12 6.37
C TYR A 184 -0.73 -12.83 6.27
N GLN A 185 0.59 -12.88 6.02
CA GLN A 185 1.40 -11.68 5.77
C GLN A 185 0.94 -11.01 4.47
N CYS A 186 0.70 -11.81 3.43
CA CYS A 186 0.21 -11.28 2.17
C CYS A 186 -1.20 -10.67 2.30
N LEU A 187 -2.15 -11.36 2.94
CA LEU A 187 -3.47 -10.81 3.25
C LEU A 187 -3.38 -9.49 4.03
N ALA A 188 -2.55 -9.45 5.06
CA ALA A 188 -2.38 -8.27 5.88
C ALA A 188 -1.77 -7.10 5.08
N ALA A 189 -0.73 -7.35 4.28
CA ALA A 189 -0.06 -6.31 3.49
C ALA A 189 -0.93 -5.77 2.35
N PHE A 190 -1.66 -6.64 1.65
CA PHE A 190 -2.29 -6.30 0.35
C PHE A 190 -3.81 -6.45 0.33
N GLY A 191 -4.39 -7.29 1.18
CA GLY A 191 -5.84 -7.53 1.22
C GLY A 191 -6.59 -6.75 2.30
N SER A 192 -5.87 -6.23 3.31
CA SER A 192 -6.47 -5.58 4.47
C SER A 192 -6.51 -4.05 4.41
N LEU A 193 -5.61 -3.45 3.64
CA LEU A 193 -5.52 -2.00 3.50
C LEU A 193 -6.35 -1.52 2.31
N LYS A 194 -7.30 -0.64 2.58
CA LYS A 194 -8.04 0.11 1.58
C LYS A 194 -8.10 1.56 2.04
N LEU A 195 -7.90 2.51 1.13
CA LEU A 195 -8.06 3.93 1.44
C LEU A 195 -9.53 4.26 1.76
N GLN A 196 -9.74 5.32 2.53
CA GLN A 196 -11.08 5.91 2.74
C GLN A 196 -11.70 6.34 1.41
N SER A 197 -13.05 6.39 1.37
CA SER A 197 -13.82 6.77 0.16
C SER A 197 -13.34 8.10 -0.42
N ASP A 198 -13.22 9.12 0.43
CA ASP A 198 -12.94 10.49 0.00
C ASP A 198 -11.52 10.60 -0.61
N LEU A 199 -10.58 9.79 -0.11
CA LEU A 199 -9.25 9.68 -0.68
C LEU A 199 -9.25 8.91 -2.00
N LEU A 200 -10.10 7.89 -2.15
CA LEU A 200 -10.27 7.17 -3.42
C LEU A 200 -10.90 8.07 -4.48
N GLU A 201 -11.91 8.87 -4.12
CA GLU A 201 -12.53 9.84 -5.03
C GLU A 201 -11.52 10.88 -5.54
N LEU A 202 -10.64 11.37 -4.65
CA LEU A 202 -9.53 12.23 -5.05
C LEU A 202 -8.58 11.51 -6.03
N VAL A 203 -8.22 10.27 -5.75
CA VAL A 203 -7.36 9.48 -6.65
C VAL A 203 -8.04 9.25 -8.00
N ASP A 204 -9.33 8.92 -8.01
CA ASP A 204 -10.11 8.71 -9.23
C ASP A 204 -10.23 10.00 -10.06
N SER A 205 -10.40 11.15 -9.40
CA SER A 205 -10.35 12.47 -10.04
C SER A 205 -8.98 12.73 -10.68
N MET A 206 -7.88 12.51 -9.94
CA MET A 206 -6.52 12.64 -10.48
C MET A 206 -6.28 11.74 -11.69
N ILE A 207 -6.74 10.49 -11.63
CA ILE A 207 -6.66 9.53 -12.75
C ILE A 207 -7.50 10.02 -13.93
N GLY A 208 -8.71 10.53 -13.67
CA GLY A 208 -9.57 11.14 -14.69
C GLY A 208 -8.89 12.28 -15.43
N THR A 209 -8.25 13.19 -14.68
CA THR A 209 -7.47 14.29 -15.25
C THR A 209 -6.30 13.77 -16.08
N LEU A 210 -5.48 12.84 -15.56
CA LEU A 210 -4.36 12.25 -16.32
C LEU A 210 -4.83 11.60 -17.63
N ARG A 211 -5.95 10.88 -17.59
CA ARG A 211 -6.58 10.30 -18.79
C ARG A 211 -7.02 11.38 -19.77
N SER A 212 -7.63 12.47 -19.30
CA SER A 212 -8.05 13.60 -20.15
C SER A 212 -6.87 14.33 -20.79
N MET A 213 -5.70 14.36 -20.15
CA MET A 213 -4.49 14.94 -20.71
C MET A 213 -3.80 14.00 -21.72
N SER A 214 -4.14 12.71 -21.71
CA SER A 214 -3.58 11.71 -22.62
C SER A 214 -4.57 11.21 -23.68
N GLN A 215 -5.49 12.07 -24.13
CA GLN A 215 -6.50 11.69 -25.15
C GLN A 215 -5.87 11.20 -26.46
N LYS A 216 -4.72 11.78 -26.87
CA LYS A 216 -3.98 11.32 -28.06
C LYS A 216 -3.50 9.86 -27.95
N MET A 217 -3.35 9.35 -26.73
CA MET A 217 -2.96 7.99 -26.43
C MET A 217 -4.16 7.10 -26.04
N GLY A 218 -5.39 7.59 -26.27
CA GLY A 218 -6.61 6.92 -25.83
C GLY A 218 -6.72 6.86 -24.31
N GLY A 219 -6.26 7.89 -23.61
CA GLY A 219 -6.32 8.03 -22.14
C GLY A 219 -5.25 7.25 -21.36
N ARG A 220 -4.33 6.56 -22.02
CA ARG A 220 -3.25 5.82 -21.34
C ARG A 220 -2.13 6.74 -20.88
N PHE A 221 -1.65 6.52 -19.66
CA PHE A 221 -0.49 7.21 -19.09
C PHE A 221 0.40 6.20 -18.36
N VAL A 222 1.65 6.58 -18.10
CA VAL A 222 2.60 5.80 -17.30
C VAL A 222 2.86 6.51 -15.99
N ALA A 223 2.80 5.79 -14.86
CA ALA A 223 3.18 6.31 -13.56
C ALA A 223 4.59 5.83 -13.19
N VAL A 224 5.46 6.75 -12.76
CA VAL A 224 6.87 6.47 -12.46
C VAL A 224 7.20 6.98 -11.05
N ASP A 225 7.68 6.07 -10.19
CA ASP A 225 8.18 6.41 -8.86
C ASP A 225 9.68 6.68 -8.88
N LEU A 226 10.07 7.97 -8.91
CA LEU A 226 11.46 8.42 -9.02
C LEU A 226 12.08 8.80 -7.67
N ARG A 227 12.75 7.89 -6.99
CA ARG A 227 13.30 8.19 -5.65
C ARG A 227 14.69 8.87 -5.70
N PHE A 228 14.71 10.19 -5.88
CA PHE A 228 15.95 11.01 -5.88
C PHE A 228 16.65 11.06 -4.51
N ASP A 229 15.91 10.86 -3.43
CA ASP A 229 16.39 10.85 -2.05
C ASP A 229 17.22 9.59 -1.73
N MET A 230 17.03 8.50 -2.49
CA MET A 230 17.88 7.30 -2.40
C MET A 230 19.29 7.53 -2.98
N LEU A 231 19.47 8.53 -3.84
CA LEU A 231 20.77 8.86 -4.46
C LEU A 231 21.84 9.26 -3.44
N GLY A 232 21.44 9.74 -2.25
CA GLY A 232 22.37 10.26 -1.26
C GLY A 232 22.76 9.27 -0.16
N LYS A 233 22.06 8.13 0.01
CA LYS A 233 22.20 7.27 1.21
C LYS A 233 22.08 5.75 1.01
N LYS A 234 21.77 5.24 -0.19
CA LYS A 234 21.74 3.78 -0.45
C LYS A 234 22.29 3.44 -1.84
N ARG A 235 22.89 2.25 -1.91
CA ARG A 235 23.60 1.75 -3.10
C ARG A 235 22.66 1.62 -4.28
N CYS A 236 22.93 2.41 -5.30
CA CYS A 236 22.41 2.19 -6.63
C CYS A 236 23.09 0.96 -7.27
N HIS A 237 22.62 0.49 -8.43
CA HIS A 237 23.20 -0.66 -9.12
C HIS A 237 24.73 -0.57 -9.18
N LYS A 238 25.43 -1.62 -8.72
CA LYS A 238 26.89 -1.74 -8.85
C LYS A 238 27.22 -2.28 -10.23
N ASN A 239 27.71 -1.42 -11.12
CA ASN A 239 28.46 -1.91 -12.27
C ASN A 239 29.85 -2.35 -11.81
N VAL A 240 30.35 -3.46 -12.36
CA VAL A 240 31.63 -4.11 -12.00
C VAL A 240 32.85 -3.18 -12.16
N VAL A 241 32.70 -2.02 -12.81
CA VAL A 241 33.78 -1.11 -13.17
C VAL A 241 33.56 0.35 -12.73
N SER A 242 32.41 0.76 -12.17
CA SER A 242 32.22 2.15 -11.73
C SER A 242 31.30 2.33 -10.52
N SER A 243 31.49 3.49 -9.87
CA SER A 243 30.74 3.97 -8.70
C SER A 243 29.22 3.74 -8.81
N GLU A 244 28.59 3.44 -7.67
CA GLU A 244 27.12 3.29 -7.53
C GLU A 244 26.38 4.41 -8.28
N ARG A 245 25.70 4.06 -9.39
CA ARG A 245 24.97 5.02 -10.22
C ARG A 245 23.51 4.61 -10.30
N CYS A 246 22.64 5.50 -9.84
CA CYS A 246 21.20 5.33 -10.00
C CYS A 246 20.77 5.93 -11.32
N TYR A 247 19.68 5.41 -11.86
CA TYR A 247 19.09 5.92 -13.08
C TYR A 247 18.65 7.38 -12.88
N ASN A 248 19.16 8.24 -13.75
CA ASN A 248 18.72 9.63 -13.82
C ASN A 248 17.43 9.75 -14.67
N ALA A 249 16.84 10.94 -14.72
CA ALA A 249 15.57 11.15 -15.42
C ALA A 249 15.67 10.95 -16.94
N GLU A 250 16.83 11.24 -17.54
CA GLU A 250 17.11 11.03 -18.98
C GLU A 250 17.19 9.54 -19.30
N GLU A 251 17.96 8.76 -18.54
CA GLU A 251 18.10 7.31 -18.71
C GLU A 251 16.74 6.59 -18.58
N ILE A 252 15.87 7.09 -17.70
CA ILE A 252 14.49 6.59 -17.56
C ILE A 252 13.64 6.98 -18.75
N GLY A 253 13.76 8.22 -19.24
CA GLY A 253 13.06 8.66 -20.44
C GLY A 253 13.46 7.84 -21.67
N GLU A 254 14.76 7.61 -21.87
CA GLU A 254 15.27 6.75 -22.93
C GLU A 254 14.77 5.32 -22.81
N PHE A 255 14.76 4.78 -21.59
CA PHE A 255 14.25 3.43 -21.33
C PHE A 255 12.77 3.32 -21.73
N LEU A 256 11.93 4.26 -21.28
CA LEU A 256 10.51 4.30 -21.64
C LEU A 256 10.32 4.39 -23.16
N ASN A 257 11.12 5.21 -23.84
CA ASN A 257 11.09 5.32 -25.29
C ASN A 257 11.47 4.01 -25.99
N LYS A 258 12.55 3.36 -25.53
CA LYS A 258 13.03 2.07 -26.08
C LYS A 258 12.01 0.94 -25.91
N ILE A 259 11.23 0.95 -24.83
CA ILE A 259 10.17 -0.04 -24.62
C ILE A 259 8.85 0.30 -25.32
N GLY A 260 8.76 1.42 -26.06
CA GLY A 260 7.63 1.74 -26.94
C GLY A 260 6.68 2.81 -26.43
N PHE A 261 7.04 3.60 -25.42
CA PHE A 261 6.30 4.83 -25.07
C PHE A 261 6.77 5.99 -25.94
N HIS A 262 5.85 6.72 -26.57
CA HIS A 262 6.18 7.85 -27.45
C HIS A 262 6.01 9.20 -26.73
N LYS A 263 6.53 10.28 -27.31
CA LYS A 263 6.51 11.65 -26.72
C LYS A 263 5.11 12.14 -26.30
N GLU A 264 4.05 11.63 -26.93
CA GLU A 264 2.66 11.96 -26.60
C GLU A 264 2.15 11.29 -25.32
N THR A 265 2.86 10.27 -24.82
CA THR A 265 2.55 9.54 -23.58
C THR A 265 2.56 10.51 -22.41
N ALA A 266 1.45 10.54 -21.66
CA ALA A 266 1.44 11.25 -20.39
C ALA A 266 2.25 10.46 -19.36
N VAL A 267 3.19 11.15 -18.69
CA VAL A 267 4.03 10.57 -17.65
C VAL A 267 3.67 11.22 -16.32
N TYR A 268 3.19 10.44 -15.36
CA TYR A 268 2.93 10.88 -14.00
C TYR A 268 4.09 10.49 -13.09
N LEU A 269 4.68 11.47 -12.42
CA LEU A 269 5.76 11.29 -11.46
C LEU A 269 5.21 11.40 -10.04
N THR A 270 5.56 10.45 -9.17
CA THR A 270 5.17 10.45 -7.75
C THR A 270 5.81 11.58 -6.93
N GLN A 271 6.74 12.33 -7.53
CA GLN A 271 7.46 13.42 -6.89
C GLN A 271 6.52 14.51 -6.41
N THR A 272 6.80 15.04 -5.22
CA THR A 272 5.99 16.10 -4.59
C THR A 272 6.13 17.45 -5.28
N GLY A 273 7.12 17.64 -6.15
CA GLY A 273 7.32 18.91 -6.85
C GLY A 273 8.21 18.77 -8.07
N TRP A 274 8.28 19.84 -8.86
CA TRP A 274 9.18 19.91 -10.01
C TRP A 274 10.60 20.28 -9.57
N HIS A 275 11.60 19.65 -10.18
CA HIS A 275 13.02 19.96 -10.01
C HIS A 275 13.70 19.96 -11.37
N GLY A 276 14.72 20.80 -11.58
CA GLY A 276 15.41 20.89 -12.88
C GLY A 276 16.02 19.56 -13.37
N ARG A 277 16.30 18.61 -12.44
CA ARG A 277 16.70 17.23 -12.77
C ARG A 277 15.64 16.44 -13.56
N LEU A 278 14.39 16.91 -13.60
CA LEU A 278 13.30 16.32 -14.36
C LEU A 278 13.13 16.95 -15.75
N ASP A 279 13.83 18.04 -16.05
CA ASP A 279 13.68 18.75 -17.32
C ASP A 279 14.01 17.84 -18.51
N LEU A 280 15.08 17.04 -18.41
CA LEU A 280 15.47 16.08 -19.45
C LEU A 280 14.38 15.02 -19.72
N LEU A 281 13.65 14.59 -18.69
CA LEU A 281 12.52 13.67 -18.89
C LEU A 281 11.35 14.37 -19.58
N ARG A 282 11.12 15.65 -19.27
CA ARG A 282 10.11 16.47 -19.95
C ARG A 282 10.47 16.73 -21.41
N ASP A 283 11.74 16.87 -21.73
CA ASP A 283 12.20 17.06 -23.11
C ASP A 283 11.88 15.83 -23.98
N ILE A 284 11.97 14.63 -23.38
CA ILE A 284 11.60 13.36 -24.03
C ILE A 284 10.06 13.17 -24.04
N PHE A 285 9.40 13.46 -22.92
CA PHE A 285 7.95 13.35 -22.73
C PHE A 285 7.36 14.69 -22.27
N PRO A 286 6.97 15.59 -23.20
CA PRO A 286 6.45 16.92 -22.86
C PRO A 286 5.24 16.91 -21.91
N ASN A 287 4.45 15.83 -21.94
CA ASN A 287 3.29 15.61 -21.06
C ASN A 287 3.69 14.96 -19.73
N THR A 288 4.73 15.48 -19.07
CA THR A 288 5.18 14.98 -17.76
C THR A 288 4.61 15.82 -16.61
N PHE A 289 4.00 15.16 -15.63
CA PHE A 289 3.28 15.76 -14.51
C PHE A 289 3.81 15.24 -13.17
N THR A 290 3.79 16.06 -12.11
CA THR A 290 4.16 15.67 -10.74
C THR A 290 2.94 15.73 -9.83
N LYS A 291 3.04 15.14 -8.62
CA LYS A 291 1.92 15.04 -7.66
C LYS A 291 1.23 16.37 -7.31
N VAL A 292 1.97 17.48 -7.30
CA VAL A 292 1.47 18.82 -6.86
C VAL A 292 1.19 19.74 -8.05
N MET A 293 1.03 19.18 -9.26
CA MET A 293 0.69 20.03 -10.40
C MET A 293 -0.72 20.62 -10.23
N PRO A 294 -0.92 21.95 -10.41
CA PRO A 294 -2.23 22.59 -10.23
C PRO A 294 -3.36 21.94 -11.05
N ALA A 295 -3.05 21.43 -12.24
CA ALA A 295 -3.99 20.72 -13.11
C ALA A 295 -4.56 19.44 -12.48
N LEU A 296 -3.83 18.76 -11.58
CA LEU A 296 -4.27 17.54 -10.89
C LEU A 296 -5.07 17.82 -9.61
N LEU A 297 -5.16 19.10 -9.20
CA LEU A 297 -5.81 19.55 -7.98
C LEU A 297 -6.93 20.56 -8.26
N VAL A 298 -7.41 20.64 -9.52
CA VAL A 298 -8.57 21.47 -9.84
C VAL A 298 -9.82 20.76 -9.29
N PHE A 299 -10.27 21.22 -8.13
CA PHE A 299 -11.56 20.89 -7.53
C PHE A 299 -12.64 21.86 -8.01
#